data_AF-A0A1F3MGU0-F1
#
_entry.id   AF-A0A1F3MGU0-F1
#
_cell.length_a   1.000
_cell.length_b   1.000
_cell.length_c   1.000
_cell.angle_alpha   90.00
_cell.angle_beta   90.00
_cell.angle_gamma   90.00
#
_symmetry.space_group_name_H-M   'P 1'
#
loop_
_entity.id
_entity.type
_entity.pdbx_description
1 polymer ?
#
loop_
_entity_poly.entity_id
_entity_poly.type
_entity_poly.pdbx_seq_one_letter_code
_entity_poly.pdbx_strand_id
1 'polypeptide(L)'
;MDIGRLKFRISNFNVEKFDTEVFEVASSVLEGELQAITVKNFNNGNEGMSYFEAITADPTVFAGMKETDYRQFLISKDNYTRFYKNKNVFQYIQFFQENYLKQ
;
A
#
# COMPACT_ATOMS: atom_id res chain seq x y z
N MET A 1 -16.26 -3.08 -2.88
CA MET A 1 -15.30 -4.21 -2.95
C MET A 1 -15.07 -4.72 -1.54
N ASP A 2 -14.93 -6.03 -1.31
CA ASP A 2 -14.61 -6.59 0.01
C ASP A 2 -13.09 -6.70 0.21
N ILE A 3 -12.63 -6.55 1.47
CA ILE A 3 -11.21 -6.54 1.84
C ILE A 3 -10.51 -7.86 1.53
N GLY A 4 -11.19 -9.00 1.70
CA GLY A 4 -10.63 -10.31 1.40
C GLY A 4 -10.36 -10.47 -0.09
N ARG A 5 -11.26 -9.95 -0.94
CA ARG A 5 -11.07 -9.94 -2.40
C ARG A 5 -9.91 -9.05 -2.82
N LEU A 6 -9.79 -7.85 -2.24
CA LEU A 6 -8.67 -6.96 -2.55
C LEU A 6 -7.34 -7.58 -2.12
N LYS A 7 -7.28 -8.16 -0.91
CA LYS A 7 -6.11 -8.88 -0.42
C LYS A 7 -5.69 -10.01 -1.35
N PHE A 8 -6.66 -10.82 -1.82
CA PHE A 8 -6.40 -11.90 -2.76
C PHE A 8 -5.81 -11.40 -4.09
N ARG A 9 -6.35 -10.30 -4.64
CA ARG A 9 -5.82 -9.69 -5.87
C ARG A 9 -4.40 -9.15 -5.69
N ILE A 10 -4.10 -8.53 -4.56
CA ILE A 10 -2.74 -8.07 -4.23
C ILE A 10 -1.79 -9.28 -4.13
N SER A 11 -2.21 -10.36 -3.47
CA SER A 11 -1.42 -11.60 -3.40
C SER A 11 -1.16 -12.21 -4.78
N ASN A 12 -2.15 -12.23 -5.68
CA ASN A 12 -1.95 -12.71 -7.05
C ASN A 12 -1.00 -11.80 -7.84
N PHE A 13 -1.18 -10.49 -7.75
CA PHE A 13 -0.28 -9.51 -8.36
C PHE A 13 1.17 -9.72 -7.92
N ASN A 14 1.40 -9.99 -6.63
CA ASN A 14 2.73 -10.29 -6.11
C ASN A 14 3.35 -11.50 -6.81
N VAL A 15 2.62 -12.62 -6.90
CA VAL A 15 3.10 -13.84 -7.56
C VAL A 15 3.35 -13.62 -9.05
N GLU A 16 2.50 -12.84 -9.72
CA GLU A 16 2.59 -12.61 -11.16
C GLU A 16 3.72 -11.64 -11.57
N LYS A 17 4.06 -10.67 -10.70
CA LYS A 17 5.02 -9.60 -11.02
C LYS A 17 6.36 -9.70 -10.28
N PHE A 18 6.40 -10.44 -9.18
CA PHE A 18 7.54 -10.54 -8.25
C PHE A 18 7.65 -11.99 -7.77
N ASP A 19 8.01 -12.89 -8.68
CA ASP A 19 8.01 -14.34 -8.49
C ASP A 19 9.13 -14.87 -7.60
N THR A 20 10.15 -14.03 -7.32
CA THR A 20 11.28 -14.39 -6.45
C THR A 20 11.15 -13.82 -5.03
N GLU A 21 10.24 -12.88 -4.82
CA GLU A 21 10.07 -12.12 -3.59
C GLU A 21 8.96 -12.70 -2.72
N VAL A 22 9.20 -12.73 -1.40
CA VAL A 22 8.21 -13.21 -0.42
C VAL A 22 7.65 -12.03 0.37
N PHE A 23 6.60 -11.43 -0.17
CA PHE A 23 5.91 -10.33 0.49
C PHE A 23 4.92 -10.82 1.55
N GLU A 24 4.87 -10.12 2.69
CA GLU A 24 3.84 -10.31 3.69
C GLU A 24 2.67 -9.37 3.40
N VAL A 25 1.47 -9.93 3.18
CA VAL A 25 0.23 -9.15 2.98
C VAL A 25 -0.68 -9.31 4.20
N ALA A 26 -0.90 -8.21 4.91
CA ALA A 26 -1.74 -8.15 6.10
C ALA A 26 -2.87 -7.13 5.94
N SER A 27 -4.00 -7.39 6.60
CA SER A 27 -5.13 -6.45 6.69
C SER A 27 -5.37 -6.07 8.14
N SER A 28 -5.62 -4.80 8.43
CA SER A 28 -5.90 -4.29 9.77
C SER A 28 -6.97 -3.20 9.74
N VAL A 29 -7.62 -2.99 10.89
CA VAL A 29 -8.46 -1.81 11.10
C VAL A 29 -7.56 -0.64 11.48
N LEU A 30 -7.62 0.44 10.71
CA LEU A 30 -6.86 1.65 11.00
C LEU A 30 -7.62 2.55 11.99
N GLU A 31 -8.84 2.94 11.62
CA GLU A 31 -9.71 3.80 12.43
C GLU A 31 -11.18 3.64 12.05
N GLY A 32 -12.04 3.31 13.00
CA GLY A 32 -13.47 3.07 12.73
C GLY A 32 -13.67 1.99 11.67
N GLU A 33 -14.34 2.35 10.57
CA GLU A 33 -14.55 1.45 9.41
C GLU A 33 -13.39 1.49 8.40
N LEU A 34 -12.41 2.37 8.59
CA LEU A 34 -11.26 2.47 7.70
C LEU A 34 -10.34 1.28 7.90
N GLN A 35 -10.17 0.50 6.83
CA GLN A 35 -9.30 -0.67 6.79
C GLN A 35 -8.03 -0.35 5.99
N ALA A 36 -6.93 -0.96 6.39
CA ALA A 36 -5.66 -0.89 5.70
C ALA A 36 -5.23 -2.28 5.24
N ILE A 37 -4.67 -2.36 4.04
CA ILE A 37 -3.85 -3.49 3.61
C ILE A 37 -2.41 -3.02 3.60
N THR A 38 -1.54 -3.78 4.24
CA THR A 38 -0.09 -3.53 4.23
C THR A 38 0.62 -4.66 3.52
N VAL A 39 1.51 -4.29 2.60
CA VAL A 39 2.49 -5.18 1.99
C VAL A 39 3.85 -4.84 2.59
N LYS A 40 4.61 -5.85 3.03
CA LYS A 40 5.92 -5.66 3.70
C LYS A 40 6.95 -6.66 3.18
N ASN A 41 8.15 -6.57 3.76
CA ASN A 41 9.38 -7.31 3.42
C ASN A 41 10.15 -6.78 2.21
N PHE A 42 9.98 -5.50 1.89
CA PHE A 42 10.88 -4.81 0.95
C PHE A 42 12.28 -4.66 1.57
N ASN A 43 13.33 -4.94 0.80
CA ASN A 43 14.71 -4.83 1.27
C ASN A 43 15.14 -3.37 1.45
N ASN A 44 14.60 -2.46 0.63
CA ASN A 44 14.93 -1.04 0.66
C ASN A 44 13.81 -0.18 0.05
N GLY A 45 13.99 1.15 0.11
CA GLY A 45 13.02 2.12 -0.40
C GLY A 45 12.82 2.06 -1.92
N ASN A 46 13.85 1.70 -2.69
CA ASN A 46 13.74 1.61 -4.16
C ASN A 46 12.85 0.43 -4.57
N GLU A 47 13.00 -0.71 -3.90
CA GLU A 47 12.13 -1.87 -4.10
C GLU A 47 10.68 -1.55 -3.72
N GLY A 48 10.47 -0.90 -2.57
CA GLY A 48 9.15 -0.45 -2.15
C GLY A 48 8.52 0.55 -3.13
N MET A 49 9.31 1.46 -3.71
CA MET A 49 8.83 2.41 -4.72
C MET A 49 8.51 1.70 -6.03
N SER A 50 9.37 0.80 -6.49
CA SER A 50 9.15 0.00 -7.70
C SER A 50 7.85 -0.81 -7.59
N TYR A 51 7.61 -1.41 -6.41
CA TYR A 51 6.36 -2.10 -6.12
C TYR A 51 5.15 -1.15 -6.16
N PHE A 52 5.25 0.01 -5.51
CA PHE A 52 4.19 1.03 -5.48
C PHE A 52 3.82 1.52 -6.89
N GLU A 53 4.81 1.77 -7.74
CA GLU A 53 4.60 2.17 -9.14
C GLU A 53 3.94 1.04 -9.94
N ALA A 54 4.46 -0.19 -9.82
CA ALA A 54 3.94 -1.35 -10.55
C ALA A 54 2.49 -1.66 -10.20
N ILE A 55 2.13 -1.65 -8.90
CA ILE A 55 0.77 -1.95 -8.47
C ILE A 55 -0.20 -0.82 -8.82
N THR A 56 0.26 0.44 -8.78
CA THR A 56 -0.54 1.59 -9.18
C THR A 56 -0.83 1.60 -10.68
N ALA A 57 0.12 1.11 -11.49
CA ALA A 57 -0.03 0.97 -12.94
C ALA A 57 -0.93 -0.22 -13.36
N ASP A 58 -1.26 -1.14 -12.45
CA ASP A 58 -2.10 -2.30 -12.74
C ASP A 58 -3.57 -2.08 -12.35
N PRO A 59 -4.45 -1.76 -13.32
CA PRO A 59 -5.86 -1.48 -13.04
C PRO A 59 -6.63 -2.73 -12.60
N THR A 60 -6.10 -3.95 -12.82
CA THR A 60 -6.81 -5.20 -12.53
C THR A 60 -6.92 -5.45 -11.02
N VAL A 61 -5.91 -5.03 -10.26
CA VAL A 61 -5.86 -5.16 -8.80
C VAL A 61 -7.05 -4.42 -8.17
N PHE A 62 -7.26 -3.18 -8.60
CA PHE A 62 -8.27 -2.28 -8.05
C PHE A 62 -9.58 -2.25 -8.86
N ALA A 63 -9.72 -3.11 -9.87
CA ALA A 63 -10.87 -3.12 -10.77
C ALA A 63 -12.21 -3.17 -10.01
N GLY A 64 -13.05 -2.15 -10.20
CA GLY A 64 -14.34 -1.99 -9.50
C GLY A 64 -14.28 -1.12 -8.24
N MET A 65 -13.13 -0.50 -7.94
CA MET A 65 -13.00 0.61 -6.99
C MET A 65 -12.85 1.91 -7.78
N LYS A 66 -13.41 3.00 -7.24
CA LYS A 66 -13.09 4.35 -7.71
C LYS A 66 -11.80 4.81 -7.05
N GLU A 67 -11.05 5.69 -7.70
CA GLU A 67 -9.85 6.31 -7.12
C GLU A 67 -10.14 7.03 -5.79
N THR A 68 -11.38 7.48 -5.60
CA THR A 68 -11.83 8.08 -4.34
C THR A 68 -11.95 7.09 -3.19
N ASP A 69 -12.14 5.79 -3.48
CA ASP A 69 -12.48 4.75 -2.50
C ASP A 69 -11.27 4.25 -1.72
N TYR A 70 -10.05 4.54 -2.18
CA TYR A 70 -8.82 4.10 -1.53
C TYR A 70 -7.71 5.14 -1.66
N ARG A 71 -6.67 4.97 -0.86
CA ARG A 71 -5.43 5.74 -0.94
C ARG A 71 -4.28 4.76 -0.86
N GLN A 72 -3.23 5.04 -1.62
CA GLN A 72 -2.00 4.26 -1.64
C GLN A 72 -0.83 5.17 -1.34
N PHE A 73 0.14 4.68 -0.58
CA PHE A 73 1.38 5.38 -0.30
C PHE A 73 2.44 4.40 0.16
N LEU A 74 3.71 4.73 -0.08
CA LEU A 74 4.84 4.03 0.50
C LEU A 74 5.16 4.61 1.88
N ILE A 75 5.52 3.75 2.83
CA ILE A 75 5.88 4.16 4.18
C ILE A 75 7.06 3.35 4.73
N SER A 76 8.08 4.06 5.23
CA SER A 76 9.20 3.43 5.92
C SER A 76 8.77 2.88 7.28
N LYS A 77 9.52 1.91 7.82
CA LYS A 77 9.24 1.33 9.14
C LYS A 77 9.21 2.39 10.26
N ASP A 78 10.13 3.35 10.20
CA ASP A 78 10.22 4.44 11.19
C ASP A 78 9.00 5.36 11.12
N ASN A 79 8.57 5.70 9.89
CA ASN A 79 7.38 6.51 9.68
C ASN A 79 6.10 5.76 10.00
N TYR A 80 6.04 4.45 9.75
CA TYR A 80 4.88 3.60 10.05
C TYR A 80 4.56 3.61 11.54
N THR A 81 5.58 3.57 12.40
CA THR A 81 5.40 3.63 13.86
C THR A 81 4.74 4.94 14.29
N ARG A 82 5.08 6.06 13.64
CA ARG A 82 4.48 7.38 13.91
C ARG A 82 3.07 7.47 13.34
N PHE A 83 2.90 7.02 12.10
CA PHE A 83 1.60 6.97 11.42
C PHE A 83 0.58 6.15 12.22
N TYR A 84 0.96 4.97 12.71
CA TYR A 84 0.06 4.09 13.43
C TYR A 84 -0.43 4.68 14.77
N LYS A 85 0.37 5.55 15.39
CA LYS A 85 -0.03 6.30 16.60
C LYS A 85 -0.98 7.44 16.28
N ASN A 86 -0.69 8.19 15.22
CA ASN A 86 -1.45 9.40 14.88
C ASN A 86 -2.71 9.11 14.05
N LYS A 87 -2.73 7.98 13.33
CA LYS A 87 -3.78 7.52 12.41
C LYS A 87 -4.22 8.52 11.33
N ASN A 88 -3.48 9.62 11.19
CA ASN A 88 -3.80 10.67 10.24
C ASN A 88 -3.29 10.31 8.83
N VAL A 89 -4.15 9.64 8.07
CA VAL A 89 -3.92 9.26 6.66
C VAL A 89 -3.67 10.47 5.79
N PHE A 90 -4.46 11.53 5.96
CA PHE A 90 -4.36 12.72 5.13
C PHE A 90 -3.01 13.41 5.28
N GLN A 91 -2.57 13.62 6.53
CA GLN A 91 -1.27 14.21 6.82
C GLN A 91 -0.12 13.37 6.25
N TYR A 92 -0.20 12.04 6.36
CA TYR A 92 0.85 11.19 5.83
C TYR A 92 0.89 11.22 4.30
N ILE A 93 -0.27 11.27 3.62
CA ILE A 93 -0.33 11.40 2.16
C ILE A 93 0.33 12.71 1.70
N GLN A 94 0.07 13.83 2.39
CA GLN A 94 0.73 15.10 2.05
C GLN A 94 2.25 14.98 2.20
N PHE A 95 2.72 14.42 3.31
CA PHE A 95 4.15 14.17 3.52
C PHE A 95 4.75 13.25 2.44
N PHE A 96 4.04 12.18 2.06
CA PHE A 96 4.45 11.26 1.01
C PHE A 96 4.57 11.96 -0.35
N GLN A 97 3.55 12.71 -0.75
CA GLN A 97 3.55 13.48 -1.99
C GLN A 97 4.71 14.49 -2.05
N GLU A 98 5.03 15.14 -0.93
CA GLU A 98 6.08 16.15 -0.87
C GLU A 98 7.50 15.58 -0.86
N ASN A 99 7.71 14.41 -0.26
CA ASN A 99 9.06 13.88 0.03
C ASN A 99 9.45 12.67 -0.84
N TYR A 100 8.47 11.94 -1.38
CA TYR A 100 8.69 10.69 -2.09
C TYR A 100 8.32 10.78 -3.59
N LEU A 101 7.32 11.58 -3.96
CA LEU A 101 6.84 11.68 -5.36
C LEU A 101 7.40 12.87 -6.15
N LYS A 102 8.08 13.83 -5.50
CA LYS A 102 8.65 15.03 -6.15
C LYS A 102 10.11 14.87 -6.61
N GLN A 103 10.61 13.64 -6.71
CA GLN A 103 11.99 13.38 -7.12
C GLN A 103 12.12 13.27 -8.64
#